data_AF-A0ABD3KST5-F1
#
_entry.id   AF-A0ABD3KST5-F1
#
_cell.length_a   1.000
_cell.length_b   1.000
_cell.length_c   1.000
_cell.angle_alpha   90.00
_cell.angle_beta   90.00
_cell.angle_gamma   90.00
#
_symmetry.space_group_name_H-M   'P 1'
#
loop_
_entity.id
_entity.type
_entity.pdbx_description
1 polymer ?
#
loop_
_entity_poly.entity_id
_entity_poly.type
_entity_poly.pdbx_seq_one_letter_code
_entity_poly.pdbx_strand_id
1 'polypeptide(L)'
;MEETQQRKRKRRRRRDSELSRSAPLGSADADTALCLLLASVSKINAGGRGGSDPLPSSSLVKRCLRKVLSFLSKSDDPVPSFRKIPLAALFSVLPVLLKSNNPDIACLCAEVVGMASLCSFEMNQLIASDAEILESLVSGLRSSNRRVKWSACRAVSDLSTSLVGRQRLLEHSALQTLMSHITAAKEHELPVSLLDAVIVLVNSCNIKQLERVPSELSESFLFLLKELWTKLHPRMYNSMVCSQQKDLSSNTRVNDLAESIFRLSIRFQRTTFLPIDQIRRSIFGLPQSSFEDFIAGYWEVSPFLISRTSRAVDDIFNSFLNSINPKDVHHLLSSVLHCAVSCPPIASDELDIFNFLKNERDSLGMPIIYQQGVRVLKAERLSNTEKHLFLESLCSFTQCDEAYKDGYTVAMRGMEFHFKSITAITEGLASLFGQPSVVLVCQLMGMKQCTMSSPRNKLLPCLYEPLDGSHSSNVDTEGDILYIPRGYVHEAHTTNDVQKDSAGLSLHLTLAIEDLKQHVSSDSMTGTSYAACVRLLHIMIMLLGDVDPMFRKACLVNSICFSRDTNHWLYQSQVAILRYPIDKINESSKFMETLQSLERSTPKEEDPFRRIRWLT
;
A
#
# COMPACT_ATOMS: atom_id res chain seq x y z
N MET A 1 -30.73 -22.07 19.41
CA MET A 1 -30.75 -20.86 18.54
C MET A 1 -32.15 -20.29 18.33
N GLU A 2 -33.20 -21.12 18.28
CA GLU A 2 -34.60 -20.66 18.07
C GLU A 2 -35.27 -20.03 19.32
N GLU A 3 -34.98 -20.51 20.53
CA GLU A 3 -35.57 -19.93 21.77
C GLU A 3 -35.14 -18.48 22.02
N THR A 4 -33.91 -18.13 21.64
CA THR A 4 -33.36 -16.78 21.80
C THR A 4 -33.99 -15.81 20.80
N GLN A 5 -34.36 -16.27 19.60
CA GLN A 5 -35.13 -15.51 18.61
C GLN A 5 -36.60 -15.34 19.02
N GLN A 6 -37.23 -16.34 19.64
CA GLN A 6 -38.58 -16.21 20.20
C GLN A 6 -38.64 -15.25 21.38
N ARG A 7 -37.65 -15.23 22.28
CA ARG A 7 -37.56 -14.26 23.39
C ARG A 7 -37.32 -12.82 22.88
N LYS A 8 -36.53 -12.64 21.81
CA LYS A 8 -36.39 -11.34 21.12
C LYS A 8 -37.69 -10.90 20.44
N ARG A 9 -38.44 -11.81 19.80
CA ARG A 9 -39.77 -11.54 19.20
C ARG A 9 -40.84 -11.19 20.25
N LYS A 10 -40.85 -11.87 21.42
CA LYS A 10 -41.77 -11.58 22.54
C LYS A 10 -41.47 -10.24 23.22
N ARG A 11 -40.19 -9.87 23.37
CA ARG A 11 -39.78 -8.55 23.87
C ARG A 11 -40.10 -7.41 22.89
N ARG A 12 -40.06 -7.65 21.58
CA ARG A 12 -40.48 -6.68 20.55
C ARG A 12 -42.00 -6.46 20.58
N ARG A 13 -42.80 -7.54 20.65
CA ARG A 13 -44.27 -7.47 20.76
C ARG A 13 -44.78 -6.79 22.05
N ARG A 14 -44.10 -6.97 23.19
CA ARG A 14 -44.46 -6.26 24.44
C ARG A 14 -44.14 -4.76 24.39
N ARG A 15 -43.06 -4.38 23.71
CA ARG A 15 -42.68 -2.97 23.51
C ARG A 15 -43.63 -2.27 22.54
N ASP A 16 -44.11 -2.98 21.52
CA ASP A 16 -45.13 -2.50 20.59
C ASP A 16 -46.53 -2.40 21.23
N SER A 17 -46.86 -3.24 22.23
CA SER A 17 -48.16 -3.15 22.92
C SER A 17 -48.26 -2.01 23.94
N GLU A 18 -47.13 -1.59 24.53
CA GLU A 18 -47.08 -0.40 25.40
C GLU A 18 -47.09 0.91 24.61
N LEU A 19 -46.71 0.89 23.33
CA LEU A 19 -46.79 2.04 22.41
C LEU A 19 -48.24 2.44 22.04
N SER A 20 -49.22 1.56 22.29
CA SER A 20 -50.56 1.64 21.71
C SER A 20 -51.64 2.21 22.64
N ARG A 21 -51.34 2.45 23.92
CA ARG A 21 -52.33 2.94 24.90
C ARG A 21 -52.04 4.38 25.34
N SER A 22 -52.43 5.35 24.52
CA SER A 22 -52.86 6.72 24.92
C SER A 22 -53.26 7.57 23.70
N ALA A 23 -54.47 8.15 23.74
CA ALA A 23 -55.16 8.91 22.68
C ALA A 23 -54.45 10.22 22.24
N PRO A 24 -54.96 10.97 21.24
CA PRO A 24 -55.34 10.58 19.88
C PRO A 24 -54.39 11.28 18.88
N LEU A 25 -53.13 10.82 18.76
CA LEU A 25 -52.28 11.19 17.61
C LEU A 25 -52.05 10.02 16.65
N GLY A 26 -52.79 8.92 16.86
CA GLY A 26 -52.72 7.71 16.06
C GLY A 26 -53.13 7.91 14.59
N SER A 27 -53.90 8.96 14.29
CA SER A 27 -54.45 9.26 12.96
C SER A 27 -53.79 10.45 12.23
N ALA A 28 -52.92 11.23 12.89
CA ALA A 28 -52.33 12.42 12.26
C ALA A 28 -51.38 12.03 11.09
N ASP A 29 -51.42 12.75 9.98
CA ASP A 29 -50.51 12.55 8.84
C ASP A 29 -49.08 13.08 9.15
N ALA A 30 -48.15 12.88 8.21
CA ALA A 30 -46.77 13.34 8.36
C ALA A 30 -46.66 14.87 8.44
N ASP A 31 -47.54 15.58 7.73
CA ASP A 31 -47.63 17.05 7.72
C ASP A 31 -47.99 17.62 9.09
N THR A 32 -48.98 17.03 9.75
CA THR A 32 -49.39 17.41 11.11
C THR A 32 -48.26 17.19 12.11
N ALA A 33 -47.53 16.07 12.00
CA ALA A 33 -46.39 15.79 12.89
C ALA A 33 -45.25 16.80 12.69
N LEU A 34 -45.00 17.23 11.45
CA LEU A 34 -43.97 18.19 11.11
C LEU A 34 -44.35 19.63 11.51
N CYS A 35 -45.60 20.03 11.31
CA CYS A 35 -46.13 21.33 11.74
C CYS A 35 -46.05 21.48 13.27
N LEU A 36 -46.38 20.42 14.01
CA LEU A 36 -46.22 20.38 15.46
C LEU A 36 -44.74 20.44 15.90
N LEU A 37 -43.84 19.83 15.13
CA LEU A 37 -42.39 19.90 15.33
C LEU A 37 -41.89 21.34 15.18
N LEU A 38 -42.23 22.00 14.08
CA LEU A 38 -41.87 23.40 13.80
C LEU A 38 -42.41 24.34 14.89
N ALA A 39 -43.70 24.23 15.24
CA ALA A 39 -44.30 25.03 16.29
C ALA A 39 -43.63 24.82 17.66
N SER A 40 -43.20 23.59 17.96
CA SER A 40 -42.49 23.28 19.19
C SER A 40 -41.07 23.86 19.22
N VAL A 41 -40.37 23.86 18.07
CA VAL A 41 -39.00 24.40 17.95
C VAL A 41 -38.99 25.93 17.97
N SER A 42 -39.97 26.59 17.34
CA SER A 42 -40.12 28.05 17.44
C SER A 42 -40.30 28.54 18.88
N LYS A 43 -40.99 27.76 19.73
CA LYS A 43 -41.11 28.04 21.17
C LYS A 43 -39.82 27.80 21.97
N ILE A 44 -38.94 26.91 21.49
CA ILE A 44 -37.63 26.67 22.11
C ILE A 44 -36.67 27.83 21.83
N ASN A 45 -36.68 28.37 20.60
CA ASN A 45 -35.83 29.50 20.21
C ASN A 45 -36.30 30.85 20.79
N ALA A 46 -37.58 31.01 21.12
CA ALA A 46 -38.14 32.27 21.61
C ALA A 46 -37.82 32.62 23.08
N GLY A 47 -36.90 31.90 23.75
CA GLY A 47 -36.37 32.30 25.06
C GLY A 47 -37.45 32.58 26.10
N GLY A 48 -38.27 31.58 26.45
CA GLY A 48 -39.36 31.74 27.41
C GLY A 48 -38.90 32.08 28.83
N ARG A 49 -38.63 33.36 29.11
CA ARG A 49 -38.80 33.97 30.43
C ARG A 49 -40.28 34.36 30.57
N GLY A 50 -41.05 33.54 31.29
CA GLY A 50 -42.36 33.98 31.79
C GLY A 50 -43.41 32.87 31.91
N GLY A 51 -43.78 32.57 33.15
CA GLY A 51 -45.18 32.29 33.56
C GLY A 51 -45.78 30.92 33.22
N SER A 52 -45.69 29.99 34.18
CA SER A 52 -46.67 28.95 34.56
C SER A 52 -47.64 28.40 33.49
N ASP A 53 -47.28 27.23 32.94
CA ASP A 53 -48.20 26.13 32.60
C ASP A 53 -47.43 24.79 32.68
N PRO A 54 -48.03 23.67 33.17
CA PRO A 54 -47.29 22.41 33.36
C PRO A 54 -47.15 21.61 32.04
N LEU A 55 -45.91 21.57 31.50
CA LEU A 55 -45.26 20.63 30.55
C LEU A 55 -46.04 20.03 29.32
N PRO A 56 -45.60 20.28 28.06
CA PRO A 56 -45.40 19.15 27.10
C PRO A 56 -44.37 19.34 25.95
N SER A 57 -43.50 20.36 25.90
CA SER A 57 -42.70 20.63 24.66
C SER A 57 -41.75 19.48 24.27
N SER A 58 -41.01 18.93 25.22
CA SER A 58 -40.03 17.86 24.94
C SER A 58 -40.68 16.50 24.64
N SER A 59 -41.82 16.17 25.27
CA SER A 59 -42.54 14.92 25.04
C SER A 59 -43.24 14.91 23.68
N LEU A 60 -43.81 16.04 23.27
CA LEU A 60 -44.39 16.22 21.93
C LEU A 60 -43.31 16.12 20.85
N VAL A 61 -42.18 16.81 20.99
CA VAL A 61 -41.05 16.71 20.04
C VAL A 61 -40.57 15.27 19.91
N LYS A 62 -40.38 14.55 21.03
CA LYS A 62 -40.02 13.11 20.99
C LYS A 62 -41.07 12.26 20.27
N ARG A 63 -42.36 12.52 20.48
CA ARG A 63 -43.46 11.79 19.82
C ARG A 63 -43.47 12.04 18.32
N CYS A 64 -43.27 13.29 17.90
CA CYS A 64 -43.18 13.65 16.48
C CYS A 64 -41.96 13.03 15.81
N LEU A 65 -40.75 13.12 16.41
CA LEU A 65 -39.54 12.49 15.87
C LEU A 65 -39.69 10.98 15.70
N ARG A 66 -40.25 10.27 16.70
CA ARG A 66 -40.53 8.83 16.58
C ARG A 66 -41.49 8.50 15.45
N LYS A 67 -42.47 9.38 15.21
CA LYS A 67 -43.43 9.22 14.12
C LYS A 67 -42.76 9.39 12.76
N VAL A 68 -41.93 10.42 12.60
CA VAL A 68 -41.07 10.62 11.42
C VAL A 68 -40.18 9.39 11.18
N LEU A 69 -39.51 8.90 12.21
CA LEU A 69 -38.70 7.68 12.13
C LEU A 69 -39.51 6.45 11.70
N SER A 70 -40.74 6.31 12.21
CA SER A 70 -41.63 5.23 11.81
C SER A 70 -42.06 5.30 10.35
N PHE A 71 -42.19 6.50 9.78
CA PHE A 71 -42.45 6.70 8.35
C PHE A 71 -41.22 6.33 7.52
N LEU A 72 -40.04 6.78 7.93
CA LEU A 72 -38.75 6.43 7.31
C LEU A 72 -38.49 4.92 7.28
N SER A 73 -38.96 4.18 8.30
CA SER A 73 -38.66 2.76 8.48
C SER A 73 -39.63 1.80 7.78
N LYS A 74 -40.82 2.27 7.36
CA LYS A 74 -41.92 1.44 6.81
C LYS A 74 -42.03 1.48 5.29
N SER A 75 -41.14 2.16 4.60
CA SER A 75 -41.26 2.40 3.17
C SER A 75 -40.63 1.25 2.37
N ASP A 76 -41.44 0.26 2.01
CA ASP A 76 -41.07 -0.76 1.01
C ASP A 76 -41.04 -0.18 -0.43
N ASP A 77 -41.54 1.05 -0.63
CA ASP A 77 -41.46 1.81 -1.89
C ASP A 77 -41.23 3.33 -1.60
N PRO A 78 -39.99 3.84 -1.74
CA PRO A 78 -39.58 5.16 -1.20
C PRO A 78 -40.10 6.37 -1.97
N VAL A 79 -40.67 6.22 -3.17
CA VAL A 79 -40.90 7.36 -4.09
C VAL A 79 -42.27 8.07 -3.91
N PRO A 80 -43.40 7.39 -3.64
CA PRO A 80 -44.70 8.08 -3.53
C PRO A 80 -45.00 8.63 -2.13
N SER A 81 -44.53 7.97 -1.08
CA SER A 81 -44.84 8.32 0.32
C SER A 81 -44.04 9.53 0.82
N PHE A 82 -42.85 9.77 0.25
CA PHE A 82 -41.93 10.85 0.65
C PHE A 82 -42.24 12.21 0.03
N ARG A 83 -42.94 12.24 -1.11
CA ARG A 83 -43.41 13.52 -1.71
C ARG A 83 -44.39 14.29 -0.82
N LYS A 84 -44.87 13.67 0.27
CA LYS A 84 -45.77 14.28 1.25
C LYS A 84 -45.07 14.81 2.51
N ILE A 85 -43.75 14.73 2.63
CA ILE A 85 -43.04 15.33 3.77
C ILE A 85 -42.45 16.67 3.29
N PRO A 86 -42.76 17.80 3.95
CA PRO A 86 -42.14 19.09 3.66
C PRO A 86 -40.64 19.08 4.04
N LEU A 87 -39.80 18.54 3.16
CA LEU A 87 -38.37 18.30 3.42
C LEU A 87 -37.62 19.56 3.85
N ALA A 88 -37.91 20.70 3.22
CA ALA A 88 -37.33 21.98 3.58
C ALA A 88 -37.60 22.34 5.06
N ALA A 89 -38.83 22.08 5.53
CA ALA A 89 -39.21 22.38 6.90
C ALA A 89 -38.61 21.37 7.89
N LEU A 90 -38.49 20.10 7.51
CA LEU A 90 -37.77 19.11 8.30
C LEU A 90 -36.29 19.50 8.47
N PHE A 91 -35.59 19.80 7.38
CA PHE A 91 -34.17 20.14 7.41
C PHE A 91 -33.88 21.40 8.21
N SER A 92 -34.73 22.44 8.12
CA SER A 92 -34.58 23.66 8.91
C SER A 92 -34.59 23.43 10.43
N VAL A 93 -35.14 22.31 10.89
CA VAL A 93 -35.30 21.99 12.31
C VAL A 93 -34.20 21.03 12.82
N LEU A 94 -33.60 20.22 11.94
CA LEU A 94 -32.62 19.20 12.33
C LEU A 94 -31.40 19.77 13.09
N PRO A 95 -30.74 20.87 12.65
CA PRO A 95 -29.59 21.42 13.35
C PRO A 95 -29.89 21.79 14.82
N VAL A 96 -31.03 22.44 15.04
CA VAL A 96 -31.47 22.88 16.38
C VAL A 96 -31.74 21.69 17.29
N LEU A 97 -32.40 20.64 16.76
CA LEU A 97 -32.73 19.45 17.55
C LEU A 97 -31.51 18.57 17.82
N LEU A 98 -30.54 18.50 16.90
CA LEU A 98 -29.27 17.81 17.12
C LEU A 98 -28.47 18.44 18.27
N LYS A 99 -28.52 19.77 18.41
CA LYS A 99 -27.89 20.54 19.50
C LYS A 99 -28.73 20.62 20.78
N SER A 100 -29.83 19.87 20.88
CA SER A 100 -30.72 19.95 22.05
C SER A 100 -30.03 19.49 23.34
N ASN A 101 -30.24 20.25 24.42
CA ASN A 101 -29.83 19.86 25.78
C ASN A 101 -30.53 18.59 26.28
N ASN A 102 -31.60 18.13 25.61
CA ASN A 102 -32.27 16.88 25.94
C ASN A 102 -31.64 15.72 25.15
N PRO A 103 -30.89 14.80 25.79
CA PRO A 103 -30.16 13.77 25.09
C PRO A 103 -31.05 12.83 24.29
N ASP A 104 -32.29 12.56 24.73
CA ASP A 104 -33.20 11.71 23.97
C ASP A 104 -33.68 12.39 22.67
N ILE A 105 -33.85 13.72 22.68
CA ILE A 105 -34.23 14.49 21.48
C ILE A 105 -33.07 14.48 20.49
N ALA A 106 -31.85 14.78 20.96
CA ALA A 106 -30.66 14.73 20.13
C ALA A 106 -30.41 13.34 19.54
N CYS A 107 -30.59 12.27 20.34
CA CYS A 107 -30.48 10.88 19.86
C CYS A 107 -31.51 10.56 18.77
N LEU A 108 -32.79 10.87 19.01
CA LEU A 108 -33.86 10.63 18.04
C LEU A 108 -33.67 11.46 16.76
N CYS A 109 -33.18 12.69 16.88
CA CYS A 109 -32.88 13.54 15.74
C CYS A 109 -31.74 12.96 14.89
N ALA A 110 -30.65 12.50 15.52
CA ALA A 110 -29.57 11.83 14.82
C ALA A 110 -30.05 10.53 14.14
N GLU A 111 -30.91 9.74 14.79
CA GLU A 111 -31.53 8.56 14.16
C GLU A 111 -32.38 8.92 12.93
N VAL A 112 -33.13 10.03 12.98
CA VAL A 112 -33.87 10.54 11.82
C VAL A 112 -32.92 10.94 10.68
N VAL A 113 -31.82 11.64 10.98
CA VAL A 113 -30.79 12.01 9.99
C VAL A 113 -30.19 10.76 9.33
N GLY A 114 -29.79 9.76 10.12
CA GLY A 114 -29.21 8.52 9.61
C GLY A 114 -30.20 7.75 8.72
N MET A 115 -31.42 7.51 9.21
CA MET A 115 -32.45 6.82 8.44
C MET A 115 -32.81 7.56 7.15
N ALA A 116 -32.96 8.88 7.19
CA ALA A 116 -33.23 9.68 6.00
C ALA A 116 -32.09 9.58 4.98
N SER A 117 -30.84 9.54 5.45
CA SER A 117 -29.66 9.37 4.60
C SER A 117 -29.61 8.01 3.88
N LEU A 118 -30.32 6.99 4.39
CA LEU A 118 -30.44 5.67 3.77
C LEU A 118 -31.67 5.52 2.87
N CYS A 119 -32.64 6.46 2.92
CA CYS A 119 -33.89 6.34 2.18
C CYS A 119 -33.73 6.53 0.67
N SER A 120 -32.88 7.49 0.23
CA SER A 120 -32.56 7.68 -1.18
C SER A 120 -31.22 8.40 -1.35
N PHE A 121 -30.65 8.30 -2.54
CA PHE A 121 -29.42 9.00 -2.89
C PHE A 121 -29.60 10.52 -2.84
N GLU A 122 -30.73 11.04 -3.34
CA GLU A 122 -31.07 12.46 -3.31
C GLU A 122 -31.21 12.98 -1.88
N MET A 123 -31.84 12.20 -0.99
CA MET A 123 -32.00 12.58 0.41
C MET A 123 -30.65 12.71 1.11
N ASN A 124 -29.78 11.73 0.88
CA ASN A 124 -28.42 11.75 1.39
C ASN A 124 -27.66 13.00 0.90
N GLN A 125 -27.76 13.32 -0.39
CA GLN A 125 -27.13 14.53 -0.96
C GLN A 125 -27.67 15.81 -0.34
N LEU A 126 -28.99 15.92 -0.14
CA LEU A 126 -29.59 17.12 0.48
C LEU A 126 -29.11 17.32 1.92
N ILE A 127 -29.12 16.25 2.73
CA ILE A 127 -28.60 16.28 4.11
C ILE A 127 -27.11 16.62 4.12
N ALA A 128 -26.31 16.02 3.23
CA ALA A 128 -24.88 16.27 3.12
C ALA A 128 -24.55 17.68 2.60
N SER A 129 -25.46 18.33 1.87
CA SER A 129 -25.26 19.68 1.37
C SER A 129 -25.44 20.73 2.46
N ASP A 130 -26.28 20.46 3.46
CA ASP A 130 -26.56 21.35 4.58
C ASP A 130 -25.41 21.36 5.61
N ALA A 131 -24.65 22.45 5.64
CA ALA A 131 -23.52 22.61 6.55
C ALA A 131 -23.93 22.64 8.02
N GLU A 132 -25.08 23.24 8.37
CA GLU A 132 -25.54 23.33 9.76
C GLU A 132 -25.90 21.96 10.33
N ILE A 133 -26.50 21.08 9.51
CA ILE A 133 -26.76 19.69 9.91
C ILE A 133 -25.44 18.97 10.18
N LEU A 134 -24.47 19.09 9.27
CA LEU A 134 -23.16 18.43 9.42
C LEU A 134 -22.39 18.93 10.64
N GLU A 135 -22.31 20.23 10.86
CA GLU A 135 -21.67 20.82 12.04
C GLU A 135 -22.34 20.36 13.34
N SER A 136 -23.68 20.32 13.33
CA SER A 136 -24.45 19.86 14.49
C SER A 136 -24.22 18.36 14.75
N LEU A 137 -24.09 17.56 13.69
CA LEU A 137 -23.80 16.14 13.79
C LEU A 137 -22.38 15.88 14.32
N VAL A 138 -21.38 16.60 13.80
CA VAL A 138 -19.99 16.54 14.26
C VAL A 138 -19.86 17.05 15.70
N SER A 139 -20.62 18.08 16.08
CA SER A 139 -20.74 18.52 17.48
C SER A 139 -21.34 17.42 18.36
N GLY A 140 -22.29 16.64 17.83
CA GLY A 140 -22.88 15.48 18.51
C GLY A 140 -21.85 14.38 18.81
N LEU A 141 -20.88 14.16 17.90
CA LEU A 141 -19.75 13.25 18.15
C LEU A 141 -18.93 13.70 19.37
N ARG A 142 -18.72 15.01 19.53
CA ARG A 142 -17.97 15.60 20.66
C ARG A 142 -18.76 15.66 21.97
N SER A 143 -20.00 15.17 22.00
CA SER A 143 -20.84 15.19 23.20
C SER A 143 -20.23 14.39 24.36
N SER A 144 -20.36 14.91 25.57
CA SER A 144 -20.07 14.15 26.80
C SER A 144 -21.10 13.04 27.06
N ASN A 145 -22.28 13.12 26.46
CA ASN A 145 -23.30 12.10 26.60
C ASN A 145 -23.04 10.93 25.65
N ARG A 146 -22.73 9.76 26.22
CA ARG A 146 -22.43 8.54 25.46
C ARG A 146 -23.54 8.16 24.47
N ARG A 147 -24.83 8.35 24.83
CA ARG A 147 -25.96 7.99 23.93
C ARG A 147 -26.02 8.90 22.72
N VAL A 148 -25.87 10.21 22.92
CA VAL A 148 -25.89 11.22 21.84
C VAL A 148 -24.73 10.98 20.89
N LYS A 149 -23.52 10.79 21.43
CA LYS A 149 -22.33 10.42 20.66
C LYS A 149 -22.58 9.19 19.80
N TRP A 150 -23.21 8.17 20.36
CA TRP A 150 -23.51 6.92 19.65
C TRP A 150 -24.50 7.10 18.49
N SER A 151 -25.59 7.82 18.72
CA SER A 151 -26.57 8.10 17.68
C SER A 151 -25.95 8.96 16.58
N ALA A 152 -25.10 9.93 16.93
CA ALA A 152 -24.34 10.71 15.96
C ALA A 152 -23.38 9.84 15.13
N CYS A 153 -22.63 8.92 15.76
CA CYS A 153 -21.75 7.99 15.04
C CYS A 153 -22.51 7.13 14.01
N ARG A 154 -23.69 6.62 14.38
CA ARG A 154 -24.53 5.84 13.45
C ARG A 154 -25.00 6.69 12.29
N ALA A 155 -25.51 7.88 12.56
CA ALA A 155 -25.95 8.80 11.52
C ALA A 155 -24.80 9.21 10.57
N VAL A 156 -23.58 9.40 11.08
CA VAL A 156 -22.40 9.64 10.24
C VAL A 156 -22.06 8.42 9.38
N SER A 157 -22.14 7.20 9.95
CA SER A 157 -21.97 5.96 9.19
C SER A 157 -23.00 5.85 8.06
N ASP A 158 -24.27 6.13 8.36
CA ASP A 158 -25.37 6.07 7.40
C ASP A 158 -25.20 7.12 6.29
N LEU A 159 -24.79 8.34 6.64
CA LEU A 159 -24.51 9.41 5.68
C LEU A 159 -23.29 9.08 4.80
N SER A 160 -22.28 8.42 5.36
CA SER A 160 -21.06 8.00 4.64
C SER A 160 -21.31 6.89 3.60
N THR A 161 -22.52 6.36 3.47
CA THR A 161 -22.84 5.39 2.42
C THR A 161 -22.68 5.99 1.01
N SER A 162 -22.96 7.29 0.82
CA SER A 162 -22.80 7.99 -0.45
C SER A 162 -21.44 8.71 -0.56
N LEU A 163 -20.93 8.87 -1.79
CA LEU A 163 -19.70 9.63 -2.04
C LEU A 163 -19.81 11.10 -1.61
N VAL A 164 -20.96 11.73 -1.86
CA VAL A 164 -21.21 13.13 -1.48
C VAL A 164 -21.19 13.28 0.03
N GLY A 165 -21.86 12.38 0.75
CA GLY A 165 -21.85 12.34 2.21
C GLY A 165 -20.44 12.22 2.77
N ARG A 166 -19.61 11.32 2.21
CA ARG A 166 -18.20 11.16 2.60
C ARG A 166 -17.42 12.46 2.41
N GLN A 167 -17.47 13.07 1.24
CA GLN A 167 -16.70 14.29 0.96
C GLN A 167 -17.12 15.44 1.89
N ARG A 168 -18.41 15.63 2.09
CA ARG A 168 -18.93 16.69 2.96
C ARG A 168 -18.61 16.46 4.44
N LEU A 169 -18.62 15.20 4.90
CA LEU A 169 -18.16 14.85 6.25
C LEU A 169 -16.66 15.12 6.45
N LEU A 170 -15.83 14.84 5.44
CA LEU A 170 -14.39 15.13 5.47
C LEU A 170 -14.11 16.63 5.57
N GLU A 171 -14.87 17.46 4.85
CA GLU A 171 -14.77 18.93 4.93
C GLU A 171 -15.09 19.48 6.33
N HIS A 172 -15.99 18.82 7.07
CA HIS A 172 -16.43 19.25 8.40
C HIS A 172 -15.67 18.56 9.55
N SER A 173 -14.47 18.04 9.32
CA SER A 173 -13.60 17.41 10.35
C SER A 173 -14.19 16.18 11.06
N ALA A 174 -15.13 15.48 10.42
CA ALA A 174 -15.75 14.29 11.01
C ALA A 174 -14.72 13.18 11.22
N LEU A 175 -13.79 12.99 10.28
CA LEU A 175 -12.77 11.95 10.33
C LEU A 175 -11.87 12.06 11.58
N GLN A 176 -11.29 13.25 11.82
CA GLN A 176 -10.42 13.48 12.98
C GLN A 176 -11.18 13.20 14.30
N THR A 177 -12.43 13.63 14.34
CA THR A 177 -13.29 13.44 15.52
C THR A 177 -13.56 11.95 15.78
N LEU A 178 -13.91 11.18 14.75
CA LEU A 178 -14.14 9.74 14.87
C LEU A 178 -12.85 8.96 15.22
N MET A 179 -11.72 9.29 14.59
CA MET A 179 -10.42 8.67 14.90
C MET A 179 -10.03 8.90 16.36
N SER A 180 -10.24 10.11 16.89
CA SER A 180 -9.98 10.42 18.30
C SER A 180 -10.83 9.58 19.26
N HIS A 181 -12.07 9.23 18.88
CA HIS A 181 -12.93 8.39 19.69
C HIS A 181 -12.51 6.92 19.66
N ILE A 182 -12.10 6.41 18.51
CA ILE A 182 -11.61 5.03 18.38
C ILE A 182 -10.31 4.86 19.17
N THR A 183 -9.36 5.77 19.00
CA THR A 183 -8.05 5.68 19.65
C THR A 183 -8.11 5.86 21.16
N ALA A 184 -9.08 6.61 21.68
CA ALA A 184 -9.29 6.78 23.12
C ALA A 184 -10.18 5.69 23.76
N ALA A 185 -10.86 4.85 22.97
CA ALA A 185 -11.76 3.84 23.50
C ALA A 185 -11.01 2.58 23.95
N LYS A 186 -11.43 1.99 25.07
CA LYS A 186 -10.92 0.70 25.54
C LYS A 186 -11.44 -0.42 24.61
N GLU A 187 -10.63 -1.45 24.36
CA GLU A 187 -10.87 -2.53 23.37
C GLU A 187 -12.28 -3.15 23.39
N HIS A 188 -12.92 -3.25 24.56
CA HIS A 188 -14.25 -3.86 24.71
C HIS A 188 -15.44 -2.93 24.42
N GLU A 189 -15.20 -1.65 24.11
CA GLU A 189 -16.27 -0.66 23.90
C GLU A 189 -16.41 -0.17 22.45
N LEU A 190 -15.60 -0.67 21.52
CA LEU A 190 -15.60 -0.20 20.13
C LEU A 190 -16.72 -0.84 19.30
N PRO A 191 -17.63 -0.06 18.68
CA PRO A 191 -18.58 -0.58 17.72
C PRO A 191 -17.87 -0.89 16.43
N VAL A 192 -18.11 -2.09 15.91
CA VAL A 192 -17.72 -2.49 14.55
C VAL A 192 -18.20 -1.45 13.52
N SER A 193 -19.41 -0.90 13.67
CA SER A 193 -19.95 0.14 12.78
C SER A 193 -19.19 1.47 12.81
N LEU A 194 -18.51 1.79 13.92
CA LEU A 194 -17.71 3.02 14.03
C LEU A 194 -16.40 2.86 13.26
N LEU A 195 -15.77 1.70 13.38
CA LEU A 195 -14.58 1.35 12.63
C LEU A 195 -14.86 1.39 11.11
N ASP A 196 -15.99 0.84 10.67
CA ASP A 196 -16.43 0.87 9.28
C ASP A 196 -16.53 2.29 8.72
N ALA A 197 -17.18 3.19 9.47
CA ALA A 197 -17.32 4.59 9.06
C ALA A 197 -15.96 5.28 8.90
N VAL A 198 -15.01 5.01 9.82
CA VAL A 198 -13.66 5.59 9.73
C VAL A 198 -12.90 5.02 8.54
N ILE A 199 -12.92 3.70 8.31
CA ILE A 199 -12.28 3.07 7.15
C ILE A 199 -12.83 3.65 5.84
N VAL A 200 -14.15 3.77 5.71
CA VAL A 200 -14.81 4.34 4.53
C VAL A 200 -14.37 5.80 4.31
N LEU A 201 -14.28 6.61 5.37
CA LEU A 201 -13.84 8.00 5.27
C LEU A 201 -12.34 8.13 4.93
N VAL A 202 -11.48 7.30 5.53
CA VAL A 202 -10.04 7.26 5.19
C VAL A 202 -9.85 6.90 3.72
N ASN A 203 -10.54 5.87 3.23
CA ASN A 203 -10.45 5.43 1.84
C ASN A 203 -11.03 6.46 0.84
N SER A 204 -11.81 7.43 1.33
CA SER A 204 -12.37 8.51 0.52
C SER A 204 -11.54 9.79 0.54
N CYS A 205 -10.47 9.84 1.34
CA CYS A 205 -9.59 11.00 1.41
C CYS A 205 -8.67 11.09 0.19
N ASN A 206 -8.52 12.30 -0.36
CA ASN A 206 -7.35 12.65 -1.17
C ASN A 206 -6.14 12.98 -0.28
N ILE A 207 -4.97 13.19 -0.91
CA ILE A 207 -3.69 13.40 -0.19
C ILE A 207 -3.81 14.62 0.74
N LYS A 208 -4.33 15.74 0.22
CA LYS A 208 -4.49 16.99 0.97
C LYS A 208 -5.45 16.87 2.17
N GLN A 209 -6.52 16.08 2.03
CA GLN A 209 -7.47 15.82 3.12
C GLN A 209 -6.84 14.95 4.20
N LEU A 210 -6.13 13.89 3.78
CA LEU A 210 -5.42 13.03 4.71
C LEU A 210 -4.33 13.82 5.44
N GLU A 211 -3.63 14.74 4.75
CA GLU A 211 -2.62 15.64 5.32
C GLU A 211 -3.13 16.51 6.47
N ARG A 212 -4.42 16.88 6.46
CA ARG A 212 -5.04 17.67 7.53
C ARG A 212 -5.32 16.87 8.81
N VAL A 213 -5.20 15.55 8.79
CA VAL A 213 -5.35 14.72 9.98
C VAL A 213 -4.08 14.84 10.83
N PRO A 214 -4.18 15.09 12.15
CA PRO A 214 -3.01 15.11 13.04
C PRO A 214 -2.19 13.81 12.98
N SER A 215 -0.86 13.94 12.96
CA SER A 215 0.09 12.81 12.86
C SER A 215 -0.13 11.79 13.95
N GLU A 216 -0.30 12.22 15.20
CA GLU A 216 -0.42 11.34 16.36
C GLU A 216 -1.70 10.49 16.27
N LEU A 217 -2.79 11.08 15.77
CA LEU A 217 -4.06 10.38 15.56
C LEU A 217 -3.95 9.37 14.42
N SER A 218 -3.33 9.76 13.30
CA SER A 218 -3.09 8.85 12.18
C SER A 218 -2.17 7.68 12.57
N GLU A 219 -1.11 7.90 13.36
CA GLU A 219 -0.22 6.83 13.85
C GLU A 219 -0.96 5.88 14.79
N SER A 220 -1.68 6.43 15.77
CA SER A 220 -2.43 5.65 16.76
C SER A 220 -3.49 4.78 16.07
N PHE A 221 -4.20 5.33 15.09
CA PHE A 221 -5.19 4.58 14.34
C PHE A 221 -4.55 3.55 13.40
N LEU A 222 -3.43 3.88 12.73
CA LEU A 222 -2.68 2.93 11.90
C LEU A 222 -2.20 1.73 12.72
N PHE A 223 -1.75 1.95 13.96
CA PHE A 223 -1.38 0.87 14.87
C PHE A 223 -2.57 -0.07 15.13
N LEU A 224 -3.74 0.48 15.45
CA LEU A 224 -4.97 -0.31 15.65
C LEU A 224 -5.35 -1.12 14.40
N LEU A 225 -5.27 -0.52 13.21
CA LEU A 225 -5.56 -1.22 11.96
C LEU A 225 -4.57 -2.38 11.71
N LYS A 226 -3.28 -2.17 11.98
CA LYS A 226 -2.26 -3.23 11.87
C LYS A 226 -2.51 -4.37 12.85
N GLU A 227 -2.92 -4.06 14.07
CA GLU A 227 -3.28 -5.09 15.05
C GLU A 227 -4.49 -5.91 14.57
N LEU A 228 -5.52 -5.25 14.06
CA LEU A 228 -6.68 -5.91 13.45
C LEU A 228 -6.28 -6.78 12.25
N TRP A 229 -5.38 -6.28 11.40
CA TRP A 229 -4.84 -7.00 10.25
C TRP A 229 -4.22 -8.34 10.65
N THR A 230 -3.35 -8.35 11.67
CA THR A 230 -2.68 -9.58 12.14
C THR A 230 -3.66 -10.65 12.64
N LYS A 231 -4.84 -10.25 13.14
CA LYS A 231 -5.88 -11.17 13.62
C LYS A 231 -6.75 -11.74 12.49
N LEU A 232 -6.92 -10.99 11.40
CA LEU A 232 -7.85 -11.30 10.31
C LEU A 232 -7.17 -11.96 9.11
N HIS A 233 -6.02 -11.45 8.67
CA HIS A 233 -5.36 -11.87 7.44
C HIS A 233 -5.04 -13.39 7.37
N PRO A 234 -4.55 -14.04 8.44
CA PRO A 234 -4.29 -15.49 8.39
C PRO A 234 -5.53 -16.34 8.10
N ARG A 235 -6.73 -15.84 8.39
CA ARG A 235 -8.00 -16.55 8.10
C ARG A 235 -8.30 -16.63 6.61
N MET A 236 -7.75 -15.71 5.80
CA MET A 236 -7.94 -15.69 4.35
C MET A 236 -7.31 -16.89 3.65
N TYR A 237 -6.25 -17.49 4.22
CA TYR A 237 -5.62 -18.70 3.68
C TYR A 237 -6.44 -19.98 3.90
N ASN A 238 -7.33 -19.98 4.90
CA ASN A 238 -8.11 -21.16 5.28
C ASN A 238 -9.51 -21.18 4.64
N SER A 239 -9.90 -20.10 3.97
CA SER A 239 -11.18 -19.98 3.30
C SER A 239 -10.98 -20.03 1.79
N MET A 240 -11.56 -21.05 1.18
CA MET A 240 -11.51 -21.31 -0.26
C MET A 240 -12.22 -20.25 -1.12
N VAL A 241 -12.76 -19.17 -0.52
CA VAL A 241 -13.49 -18.08 -1.19
C VAL A 241 -13.00 -16.73 -0.66
N CYS A 242 -11.81 -16.33 -1.11
CA CYS A 242 -11.04 -15.21 -0.58
C CYS A 242 -11.67 -13.81 -0.87
N SER A 243 -12.55 -13.69 -1.87
CA SER A 243 -13.06 -12.38 -2.35
C SER A 243 -14.44 -11.96 -1.83
N GLN A 244 -15.15 -12.81 -1.05
CA GLN A 244 -16.53 -12.53 -0.65
C GLN A 244 -16.80 -12.61 0.87
N GLN A 245 -15.78 -12.86 1.68
CA GLN A 245 -16.01 -13.10 3.10
C GLN A 245 -16.14 -11.78 3.89
N LYS A 246 -17.37 -11.50 4.34
CA LYS A 246 -17.66 -10.58 5.46
C LYS A 246 -17.24 -11.26 6.78
N ASP A 247 -15.94 -11.47 6.97
CA ASP A 247 -15.41 -12.17 8.16
C ASP A 247 -15.31 -11.28 9.40
N LEU A 248 -15.40 -9.98 9.21
CA LEU A 248 -15.83 -9.08 10.25
C LEU A 248 -17.36 -9.05 10.22
N SER A 249 -17.99 -8.93 11.39
CA SER A 249 -19.42 -8.61 11.51
C SER A 249 -19.79 -7.21 10.97
N SER A 250 -18.87 -6.58 10.21
CA SER A 250 -18.97 -5.32 9.47
C SER A 250 -19.33 -5.52 7.99
N ASN A 251 -19.71 -4.43 7.33
CA ASN A 251 -19.80 -4.40 5.86
C ASN A 251 -18.44 -4.21 5.16
N THR A 252 -17.37 -3.91 5.92
CA THR A 252 -16.01 -3.64 5.42
C THR A 252 -15.29 -4.91 4.98
N ARG A 253 -14.72 -4.91 3.77
CA ARG A 253 -13.89 -6.00 3.23
C ARG A 253 -12.47 -5.94 3.78
N VAL A 254 -11.72 -7.05 3.72
CA VAL A 254 -10.30 -7.05 4.10
C VAL A 254 -9.50 -6.08 3.22
N ASN A 255 -9.85 -5.97 1.95
CA ASN A 255 -9.30 -5.00 1.01
C ASN A 255 -9.49 -3.54 1.45
N ASP A 256 -10.65 -3.20 2.03
CA ASP A 256 -10.90 -1.84 2.52
C ASP A 256 -9.97 -1.51 3.71
N LEU A 257 -9.73 -2.49 4.59
CA LEU A 257 -8.76 -2.38 5.67
C LEU A 257 -7.32 -2.23 5.13
N ALA A 258 -6.95 -3.03 4.13
CA ALA A 258 -5.64 -2.95 3.47
C ALA A 258 -5.41 -1.57 2.84
N GLU A 259 -6.42 -1.04 2.12
CA GLU A 259 -6.39 0.29 1.52
C GLU A 259 -6.21 1.39 2.60
N SER A 260 -6.93 1.30 3.72
CA SER A 260 -6.76 2.26 4.83
C SER A 260 -5.37 2.21 5.44
N ILE A 261 -4.82 1.00 5.66
CA ILE A 261 -3.45 0.81 6.16
C ILE A 261 -2.46 1.43 5.17
N PHE A 262 -2.62 1.17 3.88
CA PHE A 262 -1.76 1.71 2.83
C PHE A 262 -1.80 3.23 2.82
N ARG A 263 -2.99 3.83 2.71
CA ARG A 263 -3.18 5.30 2.65
C ARG A 263 -2.57 6.00 3.85
N LEU A 264 -2.79 5.48 5.05
CA LEU A 264 -2.21 6.04 6.27
C LEU A 264 -0.70 5.85 6.32
N SER A 265 -0.18 4.71 5.83
CA SER A 265 1.26 4.42 5.82
C SER A 265 2.06 5.32 4.88
N ILE A 266 1.46 5.85 3.80
CA ILE A 266 2.14 6.81 2.89
C ILE A 266 2.67 8.03 3.65
N ARG A 267 1.94 8.51 4.67
CA ARG A 267 2.35 9.67 5.48
C ARG A 267 3.51 9.34 6.42
N PHE A 268 3.66 8.06 6.76
CA PHE A 268 4.69 7.55 7.63
C PHE A 268 5.72 6.79 6.79
N GLN A 269 6.26 7.46 5.78
CA GLN A 269 7.56 7.09 5.22
C GLN A 269 8.60 7.27 6.33
N ARG A 270 8.69 6.29 7.23
CA ARG A 270 9.90 6.06 8.00
C ARG A 270 10.87 5.46 7.01
N THR A 271 11.51 6.34 6.25
CA THR A 271 12.64 5.99 5.42
C THR A 271 13.63 5.24 6.30
N THR A 272 13.78 3.94 6.04
CA THR A 272 14.64 3.10 6.88
C THR A 272 16.03 3.25 6.29
N PHE A 273 16.62 4.44 6.42
CA PHE A 273 17.90 4.70 5.78
C PHE A 273 19.02 4.04 6.58
N LEU A 274 19.68 3.06 5.97
CA LEU A 274 21.04 2.72 6.36
C LEU A 274 21.98 3.75 5.72
N PRO A 275 22.91 4.36 6.49
CA PRO A 275 23.91 5.24 5.92
C PRO A 275 24.65 4.57 4.77
N ILE A 276 24.83 5.29 3.66
CA ILE A 276 25.48 4.75 2.45
C ILE A 276 26.86 4.16 2.78
N ASP A 277 27.62 4.81 3.67
CA ASP A 277 28.91 4.32 4.13
C ASP A 277 28.84 3.01 4.92
N GLN A 278 27.72 2.74 5.60
CA GLN A 278 27.51 1.46 6.25
C GLN A 278 27.28 0.36 5.20
N ILE A 279 26.44 0.61 4.19
CA ILE A 279 26.19 -0.35 3.10
C ILE A 279 27.47 -0.61 2.31
N ARG A 280 28.19 0.45 1.95
CA ARG A 280 29.46 0.36 1.23
C ARG A 280 30.47 -0.47 2.01
N ARG A 281 30.64 -0.22 3.31
CA ARG A 281 31.55 -1.00 4.16
C ARG A 281 31.08 -2.43 4.37
N SER A 282 29.78 -2.66 4.51
CA SER A 282 29.28 -4.02 4.67
C SER A 282 29.51 -4.82 3.39
N ILE A 283 29.09 -4.34 2.22
CA ILE A 283 29.15 -5.12 0.97
C ILE A 283 30.56 -5.11 0.36
N PHE A 284 31.23 -3.95 0.34
CA PHE A 284 32.48 -3.70 -0.38
C PHE A 284 33.65 -3.29 0.55
N GLY A 285 33.56 -3.53 1.87
CA GLY A 285 34.55 -3.00 2.82
C GLY A 285 35.81 -3.81 3.01
N LEU A 286 35.98 -4.95 2.32
CA LEU A 286 37.24 -5.70 2.42
C LEU A 286 38.34 -5.03 1.59
N PRO A 287 39.62 -5.08 2.01
CA PRO A 287 40.72 -4.47 1.28
C PRO A 287 40.88 -4.94 -0.18
N GLN A 288 40.38 -6.14 -0.50
CA GLN A 288 40.44 -6.76 -1.83
C GLN A 288 39.14 -6.57 -2.63
N SER A 289 38.13 -5.93 -2.05
CA SER A 289 36.80 -5.78 -2.65
C SER A 289 36.26 -4.37 -2.44
N SER A 290 37.14 -3.36 -2.44
CA SER A 290 36.73 -1.96 -2.29
C SER A 290 35.68 -1.59 -3.33
N PHE A 291 34.80 -0.65 -3.01
CA PHE A 291 33.78 -0.21 -3.97
C PHE A 291 34.44 0.40 -5.21
N GLU A 292 35.55 1.08 -5.01
CA GLU A 292 36.37 1.71 -6.03
C GLU A 292 36.95 0.67 -7.00
N ASP A 293 37.54 -0.40 -6.49
CA ASP A 293 38.09 -1.50 -7.30
C ASP A 293 36.98 -2.28 -8.00
N PHE A 294 35.84 -2.47 -7.34
CA PHE A 294 34.65 -3.08 -7.91
C PHE A 294 34.15 -2.33 -9.15
N ILE A 295 33.93 -1.02 -9.02
CA ILE A 295 33.48 -0.17 -10.13
C ILE A 295 34.54 -0.12 -11.24
N ALA A 296 35.83 -0.07 -10.91
CA ALA A 296 36.90 0.00 -11.89
C ALA A 296 37.04 -1.31 -12.68
N GLY A 297 37.13 -2.46 -11.98
CA GLY A 297 37.56 -3.73 -12.55
C GLY A 297 36.44 -4.71 -12.94
N TYR A 298 35.26 -4.63 -12.31
CA TYR A 298 34.29 -5.73 -12.37
C TYR A 298 32.91 -5.31 -12.87
N TRP A 299 32.44 -4.12 -12.50
CA TRP A 299 31.14 -3.60 -12.90
C TRP A 299 30.92 -3.63 -14.42
N GLU A 300 29.90 -4.37 -14.87
CA GLU A 300 29.57 -4.61 -16.28
C GLU A 300 30.73 -5.18 -17.13
N VAL A 301 31.74 -5.74 -16.47
CA VAL A 301 32.93 -6.33 -17.12
C VAL A 301 32.99 -7.82 -16.87
N SER A 302 32.93 -8.26 -15.62
CA SER A 302 33.04 -9.68 -15.27
C SER A 302 32.40 -10.00 -13.92
N PRO A 303 32.05 -11.28 -13.66
CA PRO A 303 31.62 -11.73 -12.35
C PRO A 303 32.66 -11.42 -11.29
N PHE A 304 32.19 -11.16 -10.06
CA PHE A 304 33.06 -10.86 -8.93
C PHE A 304 32.53 -11.52 -7.67
N LEU A 305 33.35 -12.38 -7.06
CA LEU A 305 33.03 -13.06 -5.81
C LEU A 305 33.70 -12.32 -4.65
N ILE A 306 32.89 -11.79 -3.75
CA ILE A 306 33.33 -11.20 -2.50
C ILE A 306 33.23 -12.28 -1.43
N SER A 307 34.34 -13.00 -1.21
CA SER A 307 34.37 -14.08 -0.23
C SER A 307 34.50 -13.52 1.19
N ARG A 308 33.55 -13.87 2.07
CA ARG A 308 33.57 -13.47 3.47
C ARG A 308 34.08 -14.63 4.33
N THR A 309 35.38 -14.65 4.58
CA THR A 309 36.04 -15.68 5.39
C THR A 309 35.81 -15.56 6.91
N SER A 310 35.03 -14.58 7.37
CA SER A 310 34.76 -14.33 8.78
C SER A 310 33.30 -13.93 9.00
N ARG A 311 32.69 -14.44 10.09
CA ARG A 311 31.45 -13.90 10.66
C ARG A 311 31.72 -12.46 11.11
N ALA A 312 31.68 -11.53 10.17
CA ALA A 312 31.83 -10.13 10.45
C ALA A 312 30.74 -9.71 11.47
N VAL A 313 31.17 -8.97 12.49
CA VAL A 313 30.30 -8.44 13.55
C VAL A 313 29.20 -7.52 12.98
N ASP A 314 29.38 -7.03 11.75
CA ASP A 314 28.50 -6.12 11.02
C ASP A 314 27.90 -6.74 9.73
N ASP A 315 27.39 -7.97 9.80
CA ASP A 315 26.61 -8.48 8.67
C ASP A 315 25.26 -7.73 8.56
N ILE A 316 25.11 -7.00 7.47
CA ILE A 316 23.95 -6.17 7.15
C ILE A 316 22.66 -7.00 7.05
N PHE A 317 22.77 -8.30 6.75
CA PHE A 317 21.64 -9.22 6.67
C PHE A 317 21.20 -9.80 8.01
N ASN A 318 21.95 -9.57 9.11
CA ASN A 318 21.61 -10.10 10.44
C ASN A 318 20.22 -9.68 10.91
N SER A 319 19.82 -8.43 10.64
CA SER A 319 18.47 -7.98 11.02
C SER A 319 17.37 -8.76 10.29
N PHE A 320 17.60 -9.16 9.04
CA PHE A 320 16.68 -10.00 8.29
C PHE A 320 16.70 -11.44 8.81
N LEU A 321 17.89 -12.02 8.99
CA LEU A 321 18.04 -13.39 9.52
C LEU A 321 17.43 -13.53 10.93
N ASN A 322 17.59 -12.55 11.79
CA ASN A 322 16.97 -12.52 13.11
C ASN A 322 15.43 -12.43 13.04
N SER A 323 14.89 -11.77 12.01
CA SER A 323 13.44 -11.65 11.83
C SER A 323 12.78 -12.95 11.38
N ILE A 324 13.48 -13.75 10.55
CA ILE A 324 12.96 -15.04 10.06
C ILE A 324 13.37 -16.22 10.97
N ASN A 325 14.41 -16.04 11.80
CA ASN A 325 14.96 -17.00 12.78
C ASN A 325 14.96 -18.46 12.26
N PRO A 326 15.72 -18.75 11.19
CA PRO A 326 15.55 -19.97 10.42
C PRO A 326 16.16 -21.16 11.18
N LYS A 327 15.32 -21.91 11.91
CA LYS A 327 15.72 -23.17 12.57
C LYS A 327 15.71 -24.36 11.63
N ASP A 328 14.69 -24.40 10.78
CA ASP A 328 14.48 -25.37 9.71
C ASP A 328 13.70 -24.71 8.57
N VAL A 329 13.50 -25.45 7.47
CA VAL A 329 12.81 -24.94 6.28
C VAL A 329 11.35 -24.63 6.56
N HIS A 330 10.71 -25.43 7.40
CA HIS A 330 9.31 -25.24 7.78
C HIS A 330 9.13 -23.91 8.52
N HIS A 331 9.99 -23.60 9.49
CA HIS A 331 10.00 -22.34 10.21
C HIS A 331 10.33 -21.15 9.30
N LEU A 332 11.29 -21.33 8.38
CA LEU A 332 11.64 -20.31 7.39
C LEU A 332 10.43 -19.98 6.50
N LEU A 333 9.85 -20.98 5.84
CA LEU A 333 8.69 -20.79 4.97
C LEU A 333 7.49 -20.25 5.75
N SER A 334 7.27 -20.68 6.99
CA SER A 334 6.21 -20.16 7.84
C SER A 334 6.44 -18.67 8.14
N SER A 335 7.65 -18.30 8.55
CA SER A 335 7.99 -16.92 8.90
C SER A 335 7.88 -15.96 7.72
N VAL A 336 8.18 -16.44 6.51
CA VAL A 336 8.13 -15.60 5.30
C VAL A 336 6.74 -15.59 4.66
N LEU A 337 5.99 -16.71 4.64
CA LEU A 337 4.70 -16.81 3.92
C LEU A 337 3.46 -16.55 4.79
N HIS A 338 3.49 -16.80 6.10
CA HIS A 338 2.28 -16.83 6.96
C HIS A 338 1.51 -15.49 7.02
N CYS A 339 2.16 -14.38 6.69
CA CYS A 339 1.55 -13.05 6.59
C CYS A 339 1.95 -12.29 5.32
N ALA A 340 2.48 -13.00 4.31
CA ALA A 340 2.86 -12.37 3.05
C ALA A 340 1.60 -11.90 2.31
N VAL A 341 1.59 -10.63 1.94
CA VAL A 341 0.55 -10.05 1.11
C VAL A 341 1.00 -10.06 -0.35
N SER A 342 0.05 -10.14 -1.27
CA SER A 342 0.34 -9.90 -2.69
C SER A 342 0.85 -8.48 -2.87
N CYS A 343 1.87 -8.34 -3.71
CA CYS A 343 2.41 -7.05 -4.14
C CYS A 343 2.06 -6.86 -5.62
N PRO A 344 0.95 -6.17 -5.96
CA PRO A 344 0.62 -5.86 -7.34
C PRO A 344 1.76 -5.06 -7.99
N PRO A 345 2.18 -5.43 -9.21
CA PRO A 345 3.21 -4.66 -9.91
C PRO A 345 2.69 -3.24 -10.16
N ILE A 346 3.46 -2.24 -9.74
CA ILE A 346 3.19 -0.85 -10.06
C ILE A 346 3.85 -0.57 -11.40
N ALA A 347 3.08 -0.07 -12.37
CA ALA A 347 3.62 0.31 -13.67
C ALA A 347 4.62 1.46 -13.50
N SER A 348 5.74 1.40 -14.22
CA SER A 348 6.82 2.40 -14.13
C SER A 348 6.37 3.84 -14.43
N ASP A 349 5.30 4.01 -15.19
CA ASP A 349 4.70 5.29 -15.60
C ASP A 349 3.56 5.75 -14.68
N GLU A 350 3.25 5.00 -13.63
CA GLU A 350 2.23 5.37 -12.64
C GLU A 350 2.78 6.43 -11.69
N LEU A 351 2.40 7.69 -11.95
CA LEU A 351 2.83 8.84 -11.15
C LEU A 351 1.87 9.13 -9.98
N ASP A 352 0.64 8.61 -10.02
CA ASP A 352 -0.37 8.82 -8.98
C ASP A 352 -0.70 7.52 -8.27
N ILE A 353 -0.09 7.34 -7.10
CA ILE A 353 -0.29 6.16 -6.26
C ILE A 353 -1.77 5.93 -5.90
N PHE A 354 -2.62 6.95 -5.91
CA PHE A 354 -4.06 6.77 -5.65
C PHE A 354 -4.85 6.31 -6.87
N ASN A 355 -4.38 6.55 -8.10
CA ASN A 355 -4.95 5.91 -9.29
C ASN A 355 -4.64 4.42 -9.28
N PHE A 356 -3.40 4.04 -8.94
CA PHE A 356 -3.04 2.65 -8.68
C PHE A 356 -3.96 1.99 -7.65
N LEU A 357 -4.14 2.60 -6.47
CA LEU A 357 -5.02 2.03 -5.43
C LEU A 357 -6.47 1.88 -5.90
N LYS A 358 -6.96 2.77 -6.75
CA LYS A 358 -8.31 2.68 -7.29
C LYS A 358 -8.45 1.49 -8.24
N ASN A 359 -7.42 1.19 -9.03
CA ASN A 359 -7.39 0.08 -9.97
C ASN A 359 -7.19 -1.26 -9.26
N GLU A 360 -6.30 -1.31 -8.27
CA GLU A 360 -5.93 -2.53 -7.53
C GLU A 360 -6.74 -2.74 -6.24
N ARG A 361 -7.82 -1.98 -6.02
CA ARG A 361 -8.59 -2.03 -4.77
C ARG A 361 -9.03 -3.43 -4.39
N ASP A 362 -9.49 -4.23 -5.36
CA ASP A 362 -9.99 -5.58 -5.13
C ASP A 362 -8.87 -6.64 -5.00
N SER A 363 -7.61 -6.29 -5.29
CA SER A 363 -6.42 -7.15 -5.13
C SER A 363 -5.58 -6.79 -3.89
N LEU A 364 -5.76 -5.59 -3.33
CA LEU A 364 -5.01 -5.12 -2.17
C LEU A 364 -5.21 -6.00 -0.94
N GLY A 365 -4.10 -6.41 -0.34
CA GLY A 365 -4.11 -7.20 0.89
C GLY A 365 -4.54 -8.65 0.68
N MET A 366 -4.65 -9.10 -0.57
CA MET A 366 -4.82 -10.52 -0.87
C MET A 366 -3.60 -11.32 -0.40
N PRO A 367 -3.77 -12.61 -0.06
CA PRO A 367 -2.66 -13.54 0.13
C PRO A 367 -1.69 -13.53 -1.05
N ILE A 368 -0.45 -13.92 -0.79
CA ILE A 368 0.58 -14.01 -1.83
C ILE A 368 0.12 -14.84 -3.04
N ILE A 369 0.21 -14.23 -4.23
CA ILE A 369 -0.26 -14.80 -5.50
C ILE A 369 0.90 -15.54 -6.18
N TYR A 370 0.62 -16.76 -6.65
CA TYR A 370 1.54 -17.59 -7.43
C TYR A 370 1.87 -16.94 -8.78
N GLN A 371 3.10 -17.09 -9.26
CA GLN A 371 3.72 -16.38 -10.40
C GLN A 371 3.91 -14.87 -10.22
N GLN A 372 3.20 -14.23 -9.30
CA GLN A 372 3.36 -12.82 -9.00
C GLN A 372 4.38 -12.62 -7.87
N GLY A 373 4.00 -12.98 -6.64
CA GLY A 373 4.84 -12.82 -5.44
C GLY A 373 5.65 -14.07 -5.08
N VAL A 374 5.17 -15.25 -5.45
CA VAL A 374 5.86 -16.53 -5.18
C VAL A 374 5.85 -17.45 -6.39
N ARG A 375 6.95 -18.16 -6.61
CA ARG A 375 7.06 -19.24 -7.59
C ARG A 375 7.61 -20.49 -6.91
N VAL A 376 7.12 -21.65 -7.33
CA VAL A 376 7.55 -22.96 -6.83
C VAL A 376 7.87 -23.80 -8.05
N LEU A 377 9.17 -23.98 -8.29
CA LEU A 377 9.67 -24.50 -9.56
C LEU A 377 10.84 -25.46 -9.36
N LYS A 378 11.01 -26.34 -10.35
CA LYS A 378 12.14 -27.27 -10.45
C LYS A 378 12.73 -27.14 -11.85
N ALA A 379 14.05 -27.05 -11.94
CA ALA A 379 14.73 -27.03 -13.22
C ALA A 379 14.86 -28.46 -13.77
N GLU A 380 14.39 -28.69 -14.99
CA GLU A 380 14.65 -29.93 -15.72
C GLU A 380 15.91 -29.75 -16.58
N ARG A 381 17.04 -30.29 -16.09
CA ARG A 381 18.37 -30.16 -16.72
C ARG A 381 18.44 -30.62 -18.18
N LEU A 382 17.62 -31.59 -18.57
CA LEU A 382 17.68 -32.16 -19.92
C LEU A 382 16.96 -31.31 -20.97
N SER A 383 15.97 -30.53 -20.55
CA SER A 383 15.13 -29.71 -21.42
C SER A 383 15.41 -28.21 -21.30
N ASN A 384 16.22 -27.79 -20.33
CA ASN A 384 16.40 -26.38 -19.95
C ASN A 384 15.05 -25.66 -19.71
N THR A 385 14.06 -26.39 -19.19
CA THR A 385 12.73 -25.85 -18.90
C THR A 385 12.48 -25.78 -17.40
N GLU A 386 11.71 -24.77 -16.99
CA GLU A 386 11.18 -24.65 -15.64
C GLU A 386 9.89 -25.47 -15.52
N LYS A 387 9.86 -26.42 -14.57
CA LYS A 387 8.63 -27.13 -14.20
C LYS A 387 7.98 -26.43 -13.02
N HIS A 388 6.81 -25.85 -13.27
CA HIS A 388 5.97 -25.21 -12.27
C HIS A 388 5.11 -26.26 -11.55
N LEU A 389 5.03 -26.16 -10.22
CA LEU A 389 4.23 -27.12 -9.44
C LEU A 389 2.73 -26.82 -9.48
N PHE A 390 2.34 -25.56 -9.33
CA PHE A 390 0.94 -25.15 -9.23
C PHE A 390 0.41 -24.57 -10.55
N LEU A 391 -0.84 -24.91 -10.88
CA LEU A 391 -1.65 -24.23 -11.89
C LEU A 391 -2.60 -23.18 -11.27
N GLU A 392 -2.86 -23.26 -9.95
CA GLU A 392 -3.71 -22.33 -9.21
C GLU A 392 -2.99 -21.02 -8.86
N SER A 393 -3.76 -19.96 -8.60
CA SER A 393 -3.24 -18.60 -8.39
C SER A 393 -2.74 -18.30 -6.98
N LEU A 394 -2.96 -19.15 -5.98
CA LEU A 394 -2.56 -18.90 -4.58
C LEU A 394 -1.60 -20.01 -4.09
N CYS A 395 -0.49 -19.67 -3.42
CA CYS A 395 0.32 -20.66 -2.67
C CYS A 395 0.00 -20.55 -1.17
N SER A 396 -0.34 -21.66 -0.54
CA SER A 396 -0.32 -21.77 0.91
C SER A 396 1.08 -22.16 1.40
N PHE A 397 1.37 -21.83 2.66
CA PHE A 397 2.58 -22.29 3.35
C PHE A 397 2.73 -23.83 3.29
N THR A 398 1.65 -24.59 3.51
CA THR A 398 1.69 -26.06 3.55
C THR A 398 2.04 -26.64 2.19
N GLN A 399 1.47 -26.10 1.12
CA GLN A 399 1.78 -26.48 -0.26
C GLN A 399 3.25 -26.21 -0.60
N CYS A 400 3.74 -25.02 -0.23
CA CYS A 400 5.12 -24.63 -0.46
C CYS A 400 6.11 -25.49 0.39
N ASP A 401 5.75 -25.93 1.60
CA ASP A 401 6.55 -26.85 2.46
C ASP A 401 6.61 -28.28 1.91
N GLU A 402 5.49 -28.83 1.44
CA GLU A 402 5.43 -30.14 0.77
C GLU A 402 6.22 -30.14 -0.53
N ALA A 403 6.07 -29.09 -1.34
CA ALA A 403 6.83 -28.91 -2.58
C ALA A 403 8.34 -28.92 -2.35
N TYR A 404 8.81 -28.23 -1.30
CA TYR A 404 10.22 -28.20 -0.98
C TYR A 404 10.75 -29.61 -0.65
N LYS A 405 9.99 -30.41 0.12
CA LYS A 405 10.33 -31.81 0.43
C LYS A 405 10.44 -32.68 -0.83
N ASP A 406 9.68 -32.36 -1.88
CA ASP A 406 9.75 -33.01 -3.20
C ASP A 406 10.89 -32.48 -4.11
N GLY A 407 11.74 -31.60 -3.57
CA GLY A 407 12.90 -31.04 -4.26
C GLY A 407 12.57 -29.89 -5.21
N TYR A 408 11.47 -29.18 -4.99
CA TYR A 408 11.21 -27.89 -5.65
C TYR A 408 11.92 -26.74 -4.93
N THR A 409 12.24 -25.70 -5.69
CA THR A 409 12.73 -24.42 -5.16
C THR A 409 11.56 -23.46 -4.99
N VAL A 410 11.48 -22.83 -3.81
CA VAL A 410 10.54 -21.73 -3.54
C VAL A 410 11.26 -20.41 -3.76
N ALA A 411 10.80 -19.61 -4.71
CA ALA A 411 11.34 -18.30 -5.05
C ALA A 411 10.31 -17.21 -4.73
N MET A 412 10.67 -16.28 -3.85
CA MET A 412 9.83 -15.14 -3.48
C MET A 412 10.35 -13.85 -4.11
N ARG A 413 9.43 -12.96 -4.46
CA ARG A 413 9.71 -11.64 -5.04
C ARG A 413 9.24 -10.53 -4.11
N GLY A 414 9.81 -9.34 -4.26
CA GLY A 414 9.37 -8.16 -3.51
C GLY A 414 9.68 -8.25 -2.01
N MET A 415 10.82 -8.85 -1.63
CA MET A 415 11.20 -9.04 -0.23
C MET A 415 11.34 -7.69 0.52
N GLU A 416 11.68 -6.62 -0.20
CA GLU A 416 11.70 -5.24 0.26
C GLU A 416 10.33 -4.69 0.68
N PHE A 417 9.23 -5.28 0.22
CA PHE A 417 7.87 -4.93 0.67
C PHE A 417 7.46 -5.69 1.93
N HIS A 418 8.18 -6.77 2.27
CA HIS A 418 7.88 -7.63 3.40
C HIS A 418 8.79 -7.39 4.61
N PHE A 419 10.05 -6.99 4.37
CA PHE A 419 11.06 -6.85 5.43
C PHE A 419 11.73 -5.48 5.38
N LYS A 420 11.51 -4.67 6.43
CA LYS A 420 12.11 -3.33 6.57
C LYS A 420 13.63 -3.32 6.47
N SER A 421 14.30 -4.37 6.97
CA SER A 421 15.75 -4.52 6.87
C SER A 421 16.19 -4.69 5.42
N ILE A 422 15.41 -5.38 4.59
CA ILE A 422 15.69 -5.53 3.16
C ILE A 422 15.39 -4.22 2.43
N THR A 423 14.28 -3.54 2.75
CA THR A 423 13.98 -2.20 2.21
C THR A 423 15.13 -1.22 2.45
N ALA A 424 15.69 -1.21 3.66
CA ALA A 424 16.81 -0.34 4.02
C ALA A 424 18.06 -0.60 3.16
N ILE A 425 18.34 -1.88 2.88
CA ILE A 425 19.47 -2.30 2.04
C ILE A 425 19.21 -1.89 0.59
N THR A 426 18.02 -2.16 0.05
CA THR A 426 17.68 -1.84 -1.34
C THR A 426 17.64 -0.33 -1.58
N GLU A 427 17.09 0.47 -0.67
CA GLU A 427 17.09 1.94 -0.76
C GLU A 427 18.50 2.52 -0.79
N GLY A 428 19.38 2.05 0.09
CA GLY A 428 20.74 2.58 0.14
C GLY A 428 21.64 2.02 -0.97
N LEU A 429 21.37 0.82 -1.48
CA LEU A 429 21.96 0.33 -2.72
C LEU A 429 21.50 1.14 -3.93
N ALA A 430 20.20 1.46 -4.02
CA ALA A 430 19.66 2.35 -5.04
C ALA A 430 20.28 3.75 -4.92
N SER A 431 20.57 4.23 -3.71
CA SER A 431 21.31 5.48 -3.52
C SER A 431 22.77 5.39 -3.97
N LEU A 432 23.44 4.25 -3.75
CA LEU A 432 24.84 4.04 -4.13
C LEU A 432 25.02 3.96 -5.65
N PHE A 433 24.14 3.21 -6.32
CA PHE A 433 24.23 2.95 -7.76
C PHE A 433 23.38 3.91 -8.59
N GLY A 434 22.32 4.50 -8.04
CA GLY A 434 21.40 5.41 -8.72
C GLY A 434 20.36 4.64 -9.52
N GLN A 435 20.71 4.33 -10.78
CA GLN A 435 19.81 3.76 -11.80
C GLN A 435 20.32 2.59 -12.66
N PRO A 436 21.46 1.91 -12.39
CA PRO A 436 21.90 0.79 -13.23
C PRO A 436 21.58 -0.59 -12.64
N SER A 437 21.49 -1.55 -13.57
CA SER A 437 21.26 -2.98 -13.32
C SER A 437 22.42 -3.66 -12.60
N VAL A 438 22.26 -3.87 -11.30
CA VAL A 438 23.17 -4.67 -10.46
C VAL A 438 22.46 -5.92 -10.03
N VAL A 439 23.10 -7.07 -10.21
CA VAL A 439 22.65 -8.32 -9.59
C VAL A 439 23.70 -8.74 -8.57
N LEU A 440 23.35 -8.65 -7.29
CA LEU A 440 24.14 -9.17 -6.18
C LEU A 440 23.42 -10.39 -5.58
N VAL A 441 24.04 -11.56 -5.69
CA VAL A 441 23.56 -12.79 -5.06
C VAL A 441 24.25 -12.91 -3.70
N CYS A 442 23.49 -12.73 -2.62
CA CYS A 442 23.99 -12.79 -1.25
C CYS A 442 23.64 -14.15 -0.65
N GLN A 443 24.63 -15.00 -0.40
CA GLN A 443 24.43 -16.33 0.16
C GLN A 443 24.20 -16.21 1.68
N LEU A 444 22.99 -16.49 2.13
CA LEU A 444 22.57 -16.24 3.52
C LEU A 444 22.66 -17.47 4.41
N MET A 445 22.43 -18.67 3.87
CA MET A 445 22.55 -19.93 4.60
C MET A 445 22.92 -21.08 3.67
N GLY A 446 23.74 -22.01 4.14
CA GLY A 446 24.12 -23.19 3.38
C GLY A 446 25.05 -22.87 2.20
N MET A 447 25.18 -23.81 1.27
CA MET A 447 26.11 -23.71 0.14
C MET A 447 25.40 -23.88 -1.19
N LYS A 448 25.88 -23.17 -2.21
CA LYS A 448 25.38 -23.32 -3.58
C LYS A 448 26.56 -23.34 -4.54
N GLN A 449 26.61 -24.35 -5.41
CA GLN A 449 27.57 -24.37 -6.49
C GLN A 449 26.97 -23.65 -7.68
N CYS A 450 27.58 -22.53 -8.06
CA CYS A 450 27.16 -21.70 -9.20
C CYS A 450 28.10 -21.91 -10.38
N THR A 451 27.55 -22.23 -11.54
CA THR A 451 28.26 -22.29 -12.81
C THR A 451 27.79 -21.13 -13.66
N MET A 452 28.75 -20.32 -14.10
CA MET A 452 28.50 -19.12 -14.91
C MET A 452 29.14 -19.29 -16.28
N SER A 453 28.53 -18.69 -17.28
CA SER A 453 29.12 -18.61 -18.61
C SER A 453 29.04 -17.20 -19.19
N SER A 454 30.14 -16.82 -19.85
CA SER A 454 30.26 -15.51 -20.49
C SER A 454 29.28 -15.39 -21.65
N PRO A 455 28.67 -14.22 -21.88
CA PRO A 455 27.88 -13.97 -23.09
C PRO A 455 28.75 -14.19 -24.34
N ARG A 456 28.20 -14.83 -25.38
CA ARG A 456 28.88 -15.01 -26.68
C ARG A 456 28.98 -13.70 -27.47
N ASN A 457 28.03 -12.80 -27.29
CA ASN A 457 28.03 -11.48 -27.91
C ASN A 457 28.67 -10.44 -26.98
N LYS A 458 29.48 -9.53 -27.54
CA LYS A 458 30.01 -8.36 -26.80
C LYS A 458 28.92 -7.34 -26.41
N LEU A 459 27.72 -7.50 -26.97
CA LEU A 459 26.53 -6.72 -26.67
C LEU A 459 25.93 -7.23 -25.36
N LEU A 460 25.88 -6.38 -24.33
CA LEU A 460 25.20 -6.73 -23.09
C LEU A 460 23.68 -6.67 -23.33
N PRO A 461 22.93 -7.76 -23.09
CA PRO A 461 21.49 -7.79 -23.34
C PRO A 461 20.77 -6.79 -22.44
N CYS A 462 19.70 -6.19 -22.96
CA CYS A 462 18.88 -5.26 -22.19
C CYS A 462 18.09 -5.97 -21.08
N LEU A 463 17.66 -7.24 -21.27
CA LEU A 463 16.98 -8.10 -20.28
C LEU A 463 16.92 -9.58 -20.76
N TYR A 464 17.01 -10.53 -19.81
CA TYR A 464 16.71 -11.98 -19.88
C TYR A 464 16.65 -12.65 -21.29
N GLU A 465 17.76 -12.65 -22.03
CA GLU A 465 17.90 -13.48 -23.24
C GLU A 465 18.53 -14.84 -22.88
N PRO A 466 17.96 -15.98 -23.32
CA PRO A 466 18.62 -17.27 -23.19
C PRO A 466 19.86 -17.29 -24.08
N LEU A 467 21.01 -17.54 -23.48
CA LEU A 467 22.30 -17.59 -24.18
C LEU A 467 23.02 -18.90 -23.83
N ASP A 468 23.75 -19.46 -24.79
CA ASP A 468 24.63 -20.61 -24.56
C ASP A 468 26.07 -20.11 -24.34
N GLY A 469 26.78 -20.58 -23.33
CA GLY A 469 28.15 -20.13 -23.04
C GLY A 469 29.09 -21.20 -22.47
N SER A 470 30.37 -20.86 -22.32
CA SER A 470 31.43 -21.69 -21.73
C SER A 470 31.54 -21.52 -20.21
N HIS A 471 31.76 -22.61 -19.47
CA HIS A 471 31.59 -22.66 -18.01
C HIS A 471 32.82 -22.23 -17.19
N SER A 472 32.58 -21.42 -16.16
CA SER A 472 33.42 -21.28 -14.96
C SER A 472 32.59 -21.63 -13.72
N SER A 473 33.12 -22.46 -12.82
CA SER A 473 32.42 -22.88 -11.59
C SER A 473 32.97 -22.17 -10.36
N ASN A 474 32.09 -21.54 -9.59
CA ASN A 474 32.37 -21.01 -8.26
C ASN A 474 31.50 -21.75 -7.23
N VAL A 475 32.00 -21.87 -6.00
CA VAL A 475 31.22 -22.39 -4.87
C VAL A 475 30.96 -21.22 -3.95
N ASP A 476 29.68 -20.86 -3.79
CA ASP A 476 29.25 -19.79 -2.90
C ASP A 476 28.99 -20.40 -1.52
N THR A 477 29.70 -19.88 -0.52
CA THR A 477 29.57 -20.26 0.89
C THR A 477 28.79 -19.19 1.67
N GLU A 478 28.28 -19.56 2.84
CA GLU A 478 27.50 -18.65 3.69
C GLU A 478 28.27 -17.35 3.98
N GLY A 479 27.63 -16.21 3.70
CA GLY A 479 28.20 -14.87 3.84
C GLY A 479 28.83 -14.33 2.55
N ASP A 480 29.08 -15.15 1.53
CA ASP A 480 29.64 -14.70 0.27
C ASP A 480 28.63 -13.85 -0.52
N ILE A 481 29.14 -12.87 -1.28
CA ILE A 481 28.35 -12.05 -2.19
C ILE A 481 28.93 -12.20 -3.60
N LEU A 482 28.11 -12.70 -4.52
CA LEU A 482 28.46 -12.86 -5.93
C LEU A 482 27.79 -11.77 -6.77
N TYR A 483 28.60 -10.93 -7.40
CA TYR A 483 28.13 -10.01 -8.44
C TYR A 483 28.08 -10.72 -9.80
N ILE A 484 26.95 -10.59 -10.48
CA ILE A 484 26.72 -11.13 -11.82
C ILE A 484 26.39 -9.97 -12.76
N PRO A 485 27.25 -9.65 -13.75
CA PRO A 485 26.88 -8.69 -14.78
C PRO A 485 25.72 -9.22 -15.63
N ARG A 486 24.85 -8.32 -16.11
CA ARG A 486 23.79 -8.69 -17.05
C ARG A 486 24.38 -9.41 -18.28
N GLY A 487 23.64 -10.38 -18.81
CA GLY A 487 24.07 -11.21 -19.95
C GLY A 487 24.95 -12.41 -19.59
N TYR A 488 25.41 -12.54 -18.35
CA TYR A 488 26.02 -13.78 -17.88
C TYR A 488 24.95 -14.83 -17.57
N VAL A 489 25.04 -15.95 -18.28
CA VAL A 489 24.18 -17.11 -18.03
C VAL A 489 24.71 -17.80 -16.80
N HIS A 490 23.83 -18.15 -15.87
CA HIS A 490 24.22 -18.79 -14.64
C HIS A 490 23.21 -19.87 -14.27
N GLU A 491 23.72 -20.96 -13.73
CA GLU A 491 22.95 -22.01 -13.10
C GLU A 491 23.53 -22.23 -11.70
N ALA A 492 22.71 -22.68 -10.76
CA ALA A 492 23.20 -22.93 -9.41
C ALA A 492 22.45 -24.11 -8.78
N HIS A 493 23.18 -24.97 -8.09
CA HIS A 493 22.62 -26.16 -7.45
C HIS A 493 23.13 -26.32 -6.01
N THR A 494 22.26 -26.81 -5.13
CA THR A 494 22.62 -27.08 -3.74
C THR A 494 23.49 -28.33 -3.67
N THR A 495 24.63 -28.23 -3.00
CA THR A 495 25.56 -29.35 -2.78
C THR A 495 25.24 -30.05 -1.47
N ASN A 496 24.98 -31.37 -1.53
CA ASN A 496 24.82 -32.19 -0.33
C ASN A 496 26.20 -32.67 0.13
N ASP A 497 26.79 -31.98 1.09
CA ASP A 497 28.03 -32.46 1.71
C ASP A 497 27.66 -33.47 2.81
N VAL A 498 28.05 -34.74 2.60
CA VAL A 498 27.60 -35.92 3.37
C VAL A 498 28.04 -35.89 4.85
N GLN A 499 28.87 -34.92 5.25
CA GLN A 499 29.50 -34.86 6.57
C GLN A 499 28.85 -33.92 7.60
N LYS A 500 27.81 -33.14 7.24
CA LYS A 500 27.07 -32.31 8.20
C LYS A 500 25.58 -32.65 8.15
N ASP A 501 25.01 -33.02 9.30
CA ASP A 501 23.60 -33.39 9.52
C ASP A 501 22.55 -32.29 9.17
N SER A 502 22.95 -31.20 8.51
CA SER A 502 22.02 -30.25 7.89
C SER A 502 21.67 -30.74 6.49
N ALA A 503 20.51 -31.38 6.34
CA ALA A 503 19.97 -31.71 5.03
C ALA A 503 19.91 -30.45 4.14
N GLY A 504 20.79 -30.39 3.12
CA GLY A 504 20.60 -29.77 1.80
C GLY A 504 19.90 -28.40 1.65
N LEU A 505 19.82 -27.55 2.67
CA LEU A 505 19.19 -26.23 2.57
C LEU A 505 20.20 -25.20 2.06
N SER A 506 19.79 -24.42 1.05
CA SER A 506 20.50 -23.24 0.58
C SER A 506 19.51 -22.07 0.48
N LEU A 507 19.83 -20.96 1.15
CA LEU A 507 19.07 -19.71 1.09
C LEU A 507 19.99 -18.60 0.59
N HIS A 508 19.57 -17.92 -0.47
CA HIS A 508 20.24 -16.73 -0.98
C HIS A 508 19.21 -15.64 -1.24
N LEU A 509 19.66 -14.39 -1.17
CA LEU A 509 18.90 -13.21 -1.55
C LEU A 509 19.54 -12.59 -2.79
N THR A 510 18.78 -12.50 -3.87
CA THR A 510 19.22 -11.79 -5.08
C THR A 510 18.71 -10.36 -5.04
N LEU A 511 19.63 -9.41 -4.90
CA LEU A 511 19.35 -7.98 -4.96
C LEU A 511 19.57 -7.53 -6.41
N ALA A 512 18.45 -7.32 -7.10
CA ALA A 512 18.44 -6.78 -8.46
C ALA A 512 18.02 -5.31 -8.40
N ILE A 513 18.93 -4.39 -8.73
CA ILE A 513 18.61 -2.97 -8.86
C ILE A 513 18.17 -2.75 -10.30
N GLU A 514 16.90 -3.04 -10.60
CA GLU A 514 16.31 -2.78 -11.91
C GLU A 514 15.57 -1.44 -11.91
N ASP A 515 15.51 -0.79 -13.07
CA ASP A 515 14.85 0.50 -13.26
C ASP A 515 13.36 0.41 -12.89
N LEU A 516 12.94 1.25 -11.93
CA LEU A 516 11.57 1.75 -11.87
C LEU A 516 11.66 3.22 -12.28
N LYS A 517 11.25 3.52 -13.52
CA LYS A 517 11.30 4.86 -14.11
C LYS A 517 10.86 5.92 -13.10
N GLN A 518 11.79 6.74 -12.65
CA GLN A 518 11.44 8.09 -12.22
C GLN A 518 11.62 8.99 -13.43
N HIS A 519 10.55 9.17 -14.20
CA HIS A 519 10.46 10.32 -15.08
C HIS A 519 10.49 11.57 -14.20
N VAL A 520 11.68 12.14 -14.02
CA VAL A 520 11.80 13.55 -13.71
C VAL A 520 11.14 14.26 -14.86
N SER A 521 9.98 14.87 -14.59
CA SER A 521 9.19 15.69 -15.52
C SER A 521 10.07 16.41 -16.54
N SER A 522 10.20 15.81 -17.72
CA SER A 522 10.84 16.41 -18.88
C SER A 522 9.97 17.49 -19.53
N ASP A 523 8.80 17.78 -18.94
CA ASP A 523 7.87 18.79 -19.43
C ASP A 523 8.28 20.23 -19.09
N SER A 524 9.31 20.43 -18.23
CA SER A 524 9.84 21.77 -17.97
C SER A 524 11.06 22.17 -18.84
N MET A 525 11.65 21.23 -19.59
CA MET A 525 12.93 21.45 -20.30
C MET A 525 12.85 21.20 -21.82
N THR A 526 11.65 21.28 -22.40
CA THR A 526 11.45 21.24 -23.85
C THR A 526 11.80 22.60 -24.46
N GLY A 527 13.10 22.83 -24.69
CA GLY A 527 13.56 23.99 -25.47
C GLY A 527 14.99 24.47 -25.24
N THR A 528 15.76 23.88 -24.32
CA THR A 528 17.13 24.34 -24.02
C THR A 528 18.19 23.46 -24.70
N SER A 529 19.33 24.07 -25.08
CA SER A 529 20.52 23.37 -25.59
C SER A 529 21.00 22.25 -24.66
N TYR A 530 20.74 22.39 -23.36
CA TYR A 530 21.05 21.40 -22.33
C TYR A 530 20.31 20.06 -22.53
N ALA A 531 19.03 20.08 -22.86
CA ALA A 531 18.26 18.85 -23.11
C ALA A 531 18.74 18.09 -24.35
N ALA A 532 19.19 18.82 -25.38
CA ALA A 532 19.81 18.22 -26.55
C ALA A 532 21.17 17.58 -26.22
N CYS A 533 22.00 18.23 -25.39
CA CYS A 533 23.27 17.69 -24.93
C CYS A 533 23.10 16.41 -24.10
N VAL A 534 22.13 16.35 -23.19
CA VAL A 534 21.83 15.15 -22.39
C VAL A 534 21.38 13.99 -23.29
N ARG A 535 20.49 14.26 -24.27
CA ARG A 535 20.06 13.24 -25.24
C ARG A 535 21.22 12.73 -26.10
N LEU A 536 22.09 13.64 -26.57
CA LEU A 536 23.28 13.26 -27.34
C LEU A 536 24.24 12.43 -26.49
N LEU A 537 24.45 12.77 -25.22
CA LEU A 537 25.26 11.98 -24.30
C LEU A 537 24.69 10.57 -24.12
N HIS A 538 23.38 10.41 -23.91
CA HIS A 538 22.73 9.08 -23.81
C HIS A 538 22.86 8.27 -25.10
N ILE A 539 22.70 8.92 -26.26
CA ILE A 539 22.93 8.29 -27.58
C ILE A 539 24.38 7.82 -27.71
N MET A 540 25.36 8.59 -27.23
CA MET A 540 26.76 8.17 -27.27
C MET A 540 27.07 7.03 -26.30
N ILE A 541 26.48 7.05 -25.11
CA ILE A 541 26.62 5.95 -24.15
C ILE A 541 26.03 4.66 -24.71
N MET A 542 24.88 4.72 -25.38
CA MET A 542 24.30 3.58 -26.08
C MET A 542 25.24 3.00 -27.13
N LEU A 543 25.89 3.86 -27.90
CA LEU A 543 26.60 3.45 -29.12
C LEU A 543 28.04 3.01 -28.85
N LEU A 544 28.68 3.60 -27.85
CA LEU A 544 30.06 3.29 -27.47
C LEU A 544 30.15 2.44 -26.21
N GLY A 545 29.06 2.34 -25.46
CA GLY A 545 28.99 1.57 -24.22
C GLY A 545 29.42 0.13 -24.40
N ASP A 546 29.03 -0.53 -25.50
CA ASP A 546 29.40 -1.93 -25.77
C ASP A 546 30.88 -2.15 -26.08
N VAL A 547 31.53 -1.15 -26.67
CA VAL A 547 32.95 -1.19 -27.03
C VAL A 547 33.83 -0.77 -25.85
N ASP A 548 33.33 0.14 -25.02
CA ASP A 548 34.06 0.76 -23.94
C ASP A 548 33.17 0.91 -22.69
N PRO A 549 33.33 0.03 -21.68
CA PRO A 549 32.55 0.05 -20.45
C PRO A 549 32.59 1.40 -19.71
N MET A 550 33.60 2.25 -19.94
CA MET A 550 33.67 3.58 -19.33
C MET A 550 32.49 4.48 -19.73
N PHE A 551 31.95 4.32 -20.95
CA PHE A 551 30.76 5.05 -21.38
C PHE A 551 29.53 4.62 -20.58
N ARG A 552 29.39 3.34 -20.26
CA ARG A 552 28.26 2.85 -19.44
C ARG A 552 28.38 3.28 -17.98
N LYS A 553 29.61 3.38 -17.46
CA LYS A 553 29.88 3.94 -16.12
C LYS A 553 29.49 5.42 -16.01
N ALA A 554 29.46 6.17 -17.12
CA ALA A 554 28.98 7.55 -17.12
C ALA A 554 27.48 7.68 -16.77
N CYS A 555 26.70 6.59 -16.80
CA CYS A 555 25.32 6.56 -16.33
C CYS A 555 25.18 6.59 -14.79
N LEU A 556 26.26 6.32 -14.05
CA LEU A 556 26.27 6.36 -12.57
C LEU A 556 26.20 7.79 -12.00
N VAL A 557 26.25 8.82 -12.84
CA VAL A 557 26.36 10.23 -12.43
C VAL A 557 25.16 10.69 -11.59
N ASN A 558 23.96 10.14 -11.80
CA ASN A 558 22.76 10.55 -11.07
C ASN A 558 22.74 10.03 -9.61
N SER A 559 23.55 9.02 -9.26
CA SER A 559 23.51 8.40 -7.92
C SER A 559 24.10 9.26 -6.79
N ILE A 560 24.90 10.27 -7.12
CA ILE A 560 25.78 10.94 -6.13
C ILE A 560 25.38 12.40 -5.85
N CYS A 561 24.44 12.98 -6.60
CA CYS A 561 23.99 14.36 -6.38
C CYS A 561 23.28 14.62 -5.03
N PHE A 562 22.95 13.58 -4.24
CA PHE A 562 22.24 13.72 -2.97
C PHE A 562 23.09 13.51 -1.69
N SER A 563 24.36 13.11 -1.79
CA SER A 563 25.25 13.07 -0.61
C SER A 563 25.94 14.41 -0.41
N ARG A 564 25.51 15.19 0.59
CA ARG A 564 26.20 16.42 1.02
C ARG A 564 27.59 16.16 1.61
N ASP A 565 27.92 14.92 1.94
CA ASP A 565 29.28 14.52 2.32
C ASP A 565 30.03 14.06 1.07
N THR A 566 30.81 15.00 0.53
CA THR A 566 31.71 14.80 -0.59
C THR A 566 32.88 13.90 -0.18
N ASN A 567 32.76 12.59 -0.43
CA ASN A 567 33.94 11.77 -0.69
C ASN A 567 34.60 12.33 -1.97
N HIS A 568 35.66 13.12 -1.79
CA HIS A 568 36.42 13.83 -2.83
C HIS A 568 36.75 12.94 -4.05
N TRP A 569 36.99 11.64 -3.82
CA TRP A 569 37.27 10.67 -4.88
C TRP A 569 36.06 10.35 -5.78
N LEU A 570 34.84 10.15 -5.25
CA LEU A 570 33.67 9.78 -6.06
C LEU A 570 33.31 10.89 -7.05
N TYR A 571 33.33 12.14 -6.58
CA TYR A 571 33.14 13.32 -7.43
C TYR A 571 34.26 13.45 -8.48
N GLN A 572 35.53 13.31 -8.09
CA GLN A 572 36.65 13.37 -9.03
C GLN A 572 36.66 12.23 -10.05
N SER A 573 36.27 11.03 -9.61
CA SER A 573 36.14 9.84 -10.45
C SER A 573 35.00 10.02 -11.44
N GLN A 574 33.84 10.55 -11.03
CA GLN A 574 32.75 10.88 -11.95
C GLN A 574 33.11 12.00 -12.92
N VAL A 575 33.78 13.06 -12.46
CA VAL A 575 34.29 14.11 -13.35
C VAL A 575 35.28 13.51 -14.35
N ALA A 576 36.16 12.60 -13.94
CA ALA A 576 37.06 11.90 -14.85
C ALA A 576 36.33 10.94 -15.81
N ILE A 577 35.32 10.21 -15.33
CA ILE A 577 34.46 9.30 -16.09
C ILE A 577 33.59 10.07 -17.10
N LEU A 578 33.16 11.30 -16.80
CA LEU A 578 32.42 12.17 -17.74
C LEU A 578 33.36 12.90 -18.70
N ARG A 579 34.52 13.33 -18.19
CA ARG A 579 35.55 13.97 -18.98
C ARG A 579 36.13 13.01 -20.01
N TYR A 580 36.20 11.71 -19.73
CA TYR A 580 36.68 10.72 -20.68
C TYR A 580 35.82 10.62 -21.96
N PRO A 581 34.48 10.46 -21.92
CA PRO A 581 33.60 10.59 -23.07
C PRO A 581 33.77 11.94 -23.77
N ILE A 582 33.81 13.05 -23.03
CA ILE A 582 33.94 14.40 -23.59
C ILE A 582 35.28 14.58 -24.34
N ASP A 583 36.38 14.18 -23.73
CA ASP A 583 37.72 14.25 -24.30
C ASP A 583 37.83 13.31 -25.50
N LYS A 584 37.26 12.09 -25.42
CA LYS A 584 37.18 11.16 -26.54
C LYS A 584 36.31 11.68 -27.69
N ILE A 585 35.23 12.41 -27.41
CA ILE A 585 34.41 13.12 -28.42
C ILE A 585 35.23 14.23 -29.09
N ASN A 586 35.92 15.04 -28.28
CA ASN A 586 36.73 16.16 -28.74
C ASN A 586 37.93 15.68 -29.59
N GLU A 587 38.61 14.62 -29.16
CA GLU A 587 39.69 13.95 -29.89
C GLU A 587 39.17 13.31 -31.19
N SER A 588 37.99 12.72 -31.13
CA SER A 588 37.29 12.12 -32.28
C SER A 588 36.54 13.14 -33.13
N SER A 589 37.00 14.41 -33.21
CA SER A 589 36.46 15.58 -33.97
C SER A 589 35.84 15.32 -35.36
N LYS A 590 36.01 14.12 -35.89
CA LYS A 590 35.14 13.41 -36.85
C LYS A 590 33.77 12.98 -36.28
N PHE A 591 33.17 13.69 -35.32
CA PHE A 591 31.89 13.33 -34.70
C PHE A 591 30.82 12.95 -35.74
N MET A 592 30.77 13.68 -36.86
CA MET A 592 29.88 13.39 -37.98
C MET A 592 30.23 12.11 -38.75
N GLU A 593 31.51 11.77 -38.90
CA GLU A 593 31.92 10.49 -39.52
C GLU A 593 31.67 9.32 -38.57
N THR A 594 31.86 9.51 -37.25
CA THR A 594 31.50 8.52 -36.23
C THR A 594 29.99 8.30 -36.22
N LEU A 595 29.17 9.35 -36.22
CA LEU A 595 27.71 9.27 -36.33
C LEU A 595 27.26 8.57 -37.63
N GLN A 596 27.87 8.89 -38.77
CA GLN A 596 27.57 8.24 -40.06
C GLN A 596 28.04 6.78 -40.15
N SER A 597 29.14 6.42 -39.50
CA SER A 597 29.58 5.01 -39.39
C SER A 597 28.61 4.19 -38.54
N LEU A 598 27.86 4.87 -37.67
CA LEU A 598 27.02 4.32 -36.61
C LEU A 598 25.55 4.18 -37.04
N GLU A 599 25.07 5.09 -37.90
CA GLU A 599 23.87 4.92 -38.73
C GLU A 599 23.98 3.72 -39.69
N ARG A 600 25.19 3.39 -40.12
CA ARG A 600 25.43 2.20 -40.97
C ARG A 600 25.46 0.89 -40.20
N SER A 601 25.74 0.91 -38.90
CA SER A 601 25.84 -0.28 -38.04
C SER A 601 24.56 -0.59 -37.26
N THR A 602 23.56 0.29 -37.29
CA THR A 602 22.25 0.07 -36.67
C THR A 602 21.35 -0.73 -37.61
N PRO A 603 20.83 -1.92 -37.22
CA PRO A 603 19.88 -2.66 -38.03
C PRO A 603 18.58 -1.84 -38.19
N LYS A 604 18.12 -1.70 -39.43
CA LYS A 604 17.06 -0.75 -39.88
C LYS A 604 15.65 -0.99 -39.32
N GLU A 605 15.45 -1.89 -38.36
CA GLU A 605 14.11 -2.27 -37.86
C GLU A 605 13.86 -2.03 -36.36
N GLU A 606 14.85 -1.59 -35.58
CA GLU A 606 14.61 -1.25 -34.16
C GLU A 606 14.46 0.25 -33.94
N ASP A 607 13.42 0.66 -33.20
CA ASP A 607 13.30 2.01 -32.62
C ASP A 607 14.62 2.33 -31.88
N PRO A 608 15.43 3.30 -32.34
CA PRO A 608 16.75 3.57 -31.78
C PRO A 608 16.66 4.06 -30.32
N PHE A 609 15.49 4.52 -29.88
CA PHE A 609 15.26 4.93 -28.51
C PHE A 609 14.84 3.79 -27.59
N ARG A 610 14.43 2.62 -28.14
CA ARG A 610 13.96 1.47 -27.34
C ARG A 610 15.03 0.95 -26.38
N ARG A 611 16.30 1.04 -26.76
CA ARG A 611 17.47 0.61 -25.98
C ARG A 611 17.95 1.62 -24.92
N ILE A 612 17.44 2.86 -24.93
CA ILE A 612 17.79 3.93 -23.98
C ILE A 612 16.59 4.43 -23.15
N ARG A 613 15.43 3.78 -23.26
CA ARG A 613 14.25 4.09 -22.43
C ARG A 613 14.48 3.94 -20.92
N TRP A 614 15.59 3.33 -20.50
CA TRP A 614 16.00 3.20 -19.10
C TRP A 614 16.97 4.31 -18.65
N LEU A 615 17.47 5.15 -19.56
CA LEU A 615 18.33 6.31 -19.27
C LEU A 615 17.54 7.63 -19.15
N THR A 616 16.25 7.62 -19.44
CA THR A 616 15.33 8.77 -19.46
C THR A 616 14.13 8.51 -18.56
#